data_AF-A0A177KIW6-F1
#
_entry.id   AF-A0A177KIW6-F1
#
_cell.length_a   1.000
_cell.length_b   1.000
_cell.length_c   1.000
_cell.angle_alpha   90.00
_cell.angle_beta   90.00
_cell.angle_gamma   90.00
#
_symmetry.space_group_name_H-M   'P 1'
#
loop_
_entity.id
_entity.type
_entity.pdbx_description
1 polymer ?
#
loop_
_entity_poly.entity_id
_entity_poly.type
_entity_poly.pdbx_seq_one_letter_code
_entity_poly.pdbx_strand_id
1 'polypeptide(L)'
;MTGINLSSSFDLNSPLPLDSRNTAENITERNAIPSDVRYEGMTTYVKTDAVNGPQSYVLKNGITNAHWVRIIDETDAELTEDIDGGTFTDDTTEADEVDGGTF
;
A
#
# COMPACT_ATOMS: atom_id res chain seq x y z
N MET A 1 -33.68 25.01 -20.07
CA MET A 1 -33.16 24.35 -18.85
C MET A 1 -33.96 23.08 -18.67
N THR A 2 -33.35 21.91 -18.88
CA THR A 2 -34.07 20.63 -18.72
C THR A 2 -33.82 20.13 -17.30
N GLY A 3 -34.76 20.41 -16.40
CA GLY A 3 -34.74 19.92 -15.02
C GLY A 3 -35.18 18.48 -14.96
N ILE A 4 -34.45 17.65 -14.20
CA ILE A 4 -34.82 16.27 -13.93
C ILE A 4 -35.99 16.29 -12.94
N ASN A 5 -37.10 15.66 -13.31
CA ASN A 5 -38.32 15.64 -12.51
C ASN A 5 -38.11 14.71 -11.31
N LEU A 6 -38.00 15.27 -10.09
CA LEU A 6 -37.64 14.56 -8.85
C LEU A 6 -38.71 13.57 -8.35
N SER A 7 -39.84 13.44 -9.06
CA SER A 7 -40.93 12.50 -8.74
C SER A 7 -40.87 11.18 -9.52
N SER A 8 -39.89 11.00 -10.41
CA SER A 8 -39.69 9.71 -11.09
C SER A 8 -38.81 8.85 -10.20
N SER A 9 -39.39 7.78 -9.61
CA SER A 9 -38.65 6.76 -8.88
C SER A 9 -37.34 6.44 -9.60
N PHE A 10 -36.21 6.72 -8.95
CA PHE A 10 -34.88 6.47 -9.48
C PHE A 10 -34.64 4.96 -9.49
N ASP A 11 -35.13 4.29 -10.54
CA ASP A 11 -34.93 2.86 -10.76
C ASP A 11 -33.66 2.69 -11.61
N LEU A 12 -32.53 2.59 -10.94
CA LEU A 12 -31.26 2.29 -11.59
C LEU A 12 -31.23 0.77 -11.90
N ASN A 13 -31.94 0.36 -12.95
CA ASN A 13 -31.93 -1.01 -13.48
C ASN A 13 -30.59 -1.34 -14.19
N SER A 14 -29.49 -1.07 -13.51
CA SER A 14 -28.15 -1.39 -13.97
C SER A 14 -27.75 -2.74 -13.39
N PRO A 15 -27.29 -3.69 -14.22
CA PRO A 15 -26.80 -4.98 -13.74
C PRO A 15 -25.46 -4.86 -12.97
N LEU A 16 -24.90 -3.64 -12.87
CA LEU A 16 -23.66 -3.39 -12.16
C LEU A 16 -23.88 -3.44 -10.64
N PRO A 17 -22.96 -4.06 -9.89
CA PRO A 17 -23.04 -4.08 -8.45
C PRO A 17 -23.00 -2.66 -7.87
N LEU A 18 -23.80 -2.43 -6.83
CA LEU A 18 -23.83 -1.18 -6.06
C LEU A 18 -22.47 -0.86 -5.41
N ASP A 19 -21.67 -1.89 -5.11
CA ASP A 19 -20.28 -1.76 -4.66
C ASP A 19 -19.35 -2.18 -5.80
N SER A 20 -18.80 -1.19 -6.52
CA SER A 20 -17.73 -1.40 -7.50
C SER A 20 -16.45 -0.84 -6.92
N ARG A 21 -15.79 -1.62 -6.05
CA ARG A 21 -14.45 -1.29 -5.57
C ARG A 21 -13.49 -1.35 -6.74
N ASN A 22 -12.65 -0.32 -6.86
CA ASN A 22 -11.68 -0.30 -7.93
C ASN A 22 -10.46 -1.14 -7.53
N THR A 23 -10.09 -2.10 -8.38
CA THR A 23 -8.98 -3.02 -8.13
C THR A 23 -8.07 -3.08 -9.35
N ALA A 24 -6.76 -3.11 -9.13
CA ALA A 24 -5.75 -3.31 -10.16
C ALA A 24 -4.85 -4.50 -9.77
N GLU A 25 -4.37 -5.27 -10.74
CA GLU A 25 -3.44 -6.37 -10.46
C GLU A 25 -2.09 -5.85 -9.97
N ASN A 26 -1.62 -4.73 -10.54
CA ASN A 26 -0.31 -4.16 -10.24
C ASN A 26 -0.28 -2.63 -10.38
N ILE A 27 0.86 -2.03 -10.01
CA ILE A 27 1.09 -0.58 -10.06
C ILE A 27 0.99 -0.02 -11.49
N THR A 28 1.42 -0.78 -12.50
CA THR A 28 1.32 -0.37 -13.91
C THR A 28 -0.13 -0.23 -14.34
N GLU A 29 -0.98 -1.18 -13.98
CA GLU A 29 -2.43 -1.12 -14.26
C GLU A 29 -3.12 0.03 -13.52
N ARG A 30 -2.79 0.25 -12.23
CA ARG A 30 -3.27 1.44 -11.50
C ARG A 30 -2.88 2.73 -12.22
N ASN A 31 -1.64 2.82 -12.67
CA ASN A 31 -1.12 3.99 -13.39
C ASN A 31 -1.72 4.17 -14.79
N ALA A 32 -2.27 3.09 -15.38
CA ALA A 32 -2.94 3.10 -16.68
C ALA A 32 -4.41 3.53 -16.60
N ILE A 33 -5.01 3.64 -15.40
CA ILE A 33 -6.36 4.20 -15.22
C ILE A 33 -6.39 5.60 -15.87
N PRO A 34 -7.29 5.90 -16.82
CA PRO A 34 -7.30 7.20 -17.50
C PRO A 34 -7.48 8.35 -16.50
N SER A 35 -6.81 9.48 -16.70
CA SER A 35 -6.97 10.66 -15.85
C SER A 35 -8.40 11.18 -15.81
N ASP A 36 -9.15 11.00 -16.90
CA ASP A 36 -10.50 11.55 -17.08
C ASP A 36 -11.55 10.86 -16.18
N VAL A 37 -11.23 9.67 -15.67
CA VAL A 37 -12.07 8.93 -14.72
C VAL A 37 -11.56 9.03 -13.28
N ARG A 38 -10.43 9.70 -13.05
CA ARG A 38 -9.84 9.87 -11.73
C ARG A 38 -10.41 11.10 -11.05
N TYR A 39 -10.59 10.99 -9.74
CA TYR A 39 -11.03 12.07 -8.88
C TYR A 39 -10.30 11.99 -7.54
N GLU A 40 -10.19 13.12 -6.88
CA GLU A 40 -9.61 13.19 -5.53
C GLU A 40 -10.44 12.35 -4.55
N GLY A 41 -9.77 11.57 -3.70
CA GLY A 41 -10.39 10.61 -2.79
C GLY A 41 -10.70 9.25 -3.41
N MET A 42 -10.47 9.07 -4.72
CA MET A 42 -10.59 7.76 -5.37
C MET A 42 -9.63 6.76 -4.72
N THR A 43 -10.19 5.60 -4.33
CA THR A 43 -9.43 4.51 -3.70
C THR A 43 -9.32 3.34 -4.67
N THR A 44 -8.12 2.79 -4.81
CA THR A 44 -7.83 1.60 -5.63
C THR A 44 -7.01 0.61 -4.83
N TYR A 45 -7.46 -0.64 -4.77
CA TYR A 45 -6.70 -1.74 -4.20
C TYR A 45 -5.76 -2.34 -5.26
N VAL A 46 -4.47 -2.45 -4.94
CA VAL A 46 -3.47 -3.08 -5.80
C VAL A 46 -3.10 -4.44 -5.23
N LYS A 47 -3.32 -5.51 -6.00
CA LYS A 47 -3.10 -6.89 -5.54
C LYS A 47 -1.62 -7.25 -5.42
N THR A 48 -0.80 -6.74 -6.34
CA THR A 48 0.63 -7.04 -6.40
C THR A 48 1.42 -5.74 -6.55
N ASP A 49 2.05 -5.30 -5.47
CA ASP A 49 3.08 -4.27 -5.49
C ASP A 49 4.42 -4.92 -5.15
N ALA A 50 5.40 -4.78 -6.04
CA ALA A 50 6.73 -5.34 -5.86
C ALA A 50 7.48 -4.72 -4.67
N VAL A 51 7.13 -3.50 -4.26
CA VAL A 51 7.80 -2.78 -3.17
C VAL A 51 7.09 -3.00 -1.84
N ASN A 52 5.76 -3.02 -1.84
CA ASN A 52 4.96 -2.88 -0.62
C ASN A 52 4.01 -4.04 -0.35
N GLY A 53 3.92 -5.01 -1.26
CA GLY A 53 2.88 -6.05 -1.20
C GLY A 53 1.47 -5.52 -1.52
N PRO A 54 0.44 -6.36 -1.37
CA PRO A 54 -0.95 -5.95 -1.60
C PRO A 54 -1.33 -4.75 -0.74
N GLN A 55 -1.80 -3.66 -1.36
CA GLN A 55 -2.05 -2.40 -0.64
C GLN A 55 -3.13 -1.53 -1.29
N SER A 56 -3.83 -0.76 -0.47
CA SER A 56 -4.78 0.27 -0.93
C SER A 56 -4.08 1.62 -1.15
N TYR A 57 -4.45 2.28 -2.25
CA TYR A 57 -3.97 3.61 -2.62
C TYR A 57 -5.13 4.58 -2.73
N VAL A 58 -4.91 5.84 -2.34
CA VAL A 58 -5.88 6.93 -2.47
C VAL A 58 -5.26 8.12 -3.21
N LEU A 59 -6.02 8.75 -4.11
CA LEU A 59 -5.62 10.01 -4.73
C LEU A 59 -5.82 11.19 -3.77
N LYS A 60 -4.75 11.93 -3.47
CA LYS A 60 -4.79 13.15 -2.63
C LYS A 60 -4.17 14.34 -3.36
N ASN A 61 -4.82 15.50 -3.31
CA ASN A 61 -4.33 16.76 -3.89
C ASN A 61 -4.12 16.74 -5.43
N GLY A 62 -4.79 15.83 -6.15
CA GLY A 62 -4.70 15.77 -7.61
C GLY A 62 -5.14 14.43 -8.19
N ILE A 63 -5.00 14.29 -9.52
CA ILE A 63 -5.46 13.11 -10.28
C ILE A 63 -4.34 12.38 -11.04
N THR A 64 -3.11 12.92 -11.00
CA THR A 64 -1.97 12.31 -11.71
C THR A 64 -1.36 11.16 -10.92
N ASN A 65 -0.49 10.37 -11.55
CA ASN A 65 0.16 9.22 -10.90
C ASN A 65 1.01 9.61 -9.67
N ALA A 66 1.45 10.86 -9.57
CA ALA A 66 2.22 11.37 -8.44
C ALA A 66 1.38 11.61 -7.18
N HIS A 67 0.05 11.65 -7.31
CA HIS A 67 -0.88 11.96 -6.22
C HIS A 67 -1.43 10.70 -5.53
N TRP A 68 -1.01 9.51 -5.94
CA TRP A 68 -1.38 8.25 -5.27
C TRP A 68 -0.59 8.11 -3.96
N VAL A 69 -1.31 8.11 -2.85
CA VAL A 69 -0.76 7.92 -1.51
C VAL A 69 -1.20 6.56 -0.99
N ARG A 70 -0.27 5.81 -0.38
CA ARG A 70 -0.57 4.55 0.28
C ARG A 70 -1.44 4.78 1.52
N ILE A 71 -2.42 3.92 1.73
CA ILE A 71 -3.15 3.84 3.00
C ILE A 71 -2.37 2.84 3.86
N ILE A 72 -1.55 3.34 4.78
CA ILE A 72 -0.86 2.52 5.79
C ILE A 72 -1.71 2.48 7.05
N ASP A 73 -1.91 1.29 7.62
CA ASP A 73 -2.45 1.18 8.98
C ASP A 73 -1.37 1.65 9.95
N GLU A 74 -1.74 2.46 10.94
CA GLU A 74 -0.80 3.12 11.88
C GLU A 74 0.09 2.12 12.65
N THR A 75 -0.31 0.85 12.70
CA THR A 75 0.46 -0.27 13.28
C THR A 75 1.80 -0.52 12.57
N ASP A 76 1.95 -0.15 11.29
CA ASP A 76 3.19 -0.36 10.52
C ASP A 76 4.17 0.84 10.63
N ALA A 77 3.74 1.96 11.21
CA ALA A 77 4.55 3.20 11.23
C ALA A 77 5.60 3.23 12.37
N GLU A 78 5.50 2.36 13.39
CA GLU A 78 6.40 2.39 14.56
C GLU A 78 7.66 1.51 14.42
N LEU A 79 7.82 0.72 13.35
CA LEU A 79 8.94 -0.24 13.24
C LEU A 79 10.21 0.31 12.59
N THR A 80 10.28 1.59 12.21
CA THR A 80 11.43 2.13 11.46
C THR A 80 12.38 3.03 12.23
N GLU A 81 12.15 3.30 13.52
CA GLU A 81 13.00 4.27 14.26
C GLU A 81 13.95 3.64 15.29
N ASP A 82 13.91 2.33 15.54
CA ASP A 82 14.70 1.73 16.62
C ASP A 82 15.47 0.45 16.22
N ILE A 83 16.10 0.46 15.04
CA ILE A 83 17.25 -0.42 14.80
C ILE A 83 18.50 0.43 15.04
N ASP A 84 18.85 0.58 16.33
CA ASP A 84 20.23 0.89 16.70
C ASP A 84 21.12 -0.12 15.97
N GLY A 85 22.03 0.39 15.13
CA GLY A 85 22.96 -0.38 14.32
C GLY A 85 24.03 -1.11 15.13
N GLY A 86 23.65 -1.64 16.30
CA GLY A 86 24.44 -2.54 17.09
C GLY A 86 24.57 -3.86 16.34
N THR A 87 25.64 -3.97 15.56
CA THR A 87 26.18 -5.26 15.15
C THR A 87 26.24 -6.14 16.39
N PHE A 88 25.41 -7.18 16.45
CA PHE A 88 25.56 -8.27 17.40
C PHE A 88 26.86 -8.98 17.06
N THR A 89 27.96 -8.46 17.60
CA THR A 89 29.22 -9.20 17.66
C THR A 89 29.01 -10.22 18.76
N ASP A 90 28.71 -11.46 18.35
CA ASP A 90 28.87 -12.64 19.18
C ASP A 90 30.37 -12.78 19.52
N ASP A 91 30.82 -12.02 20.52
CA ASP A 91 32.16 -12.14 21.08
C ASP A 91 32.17 -13.29 22.08
N THR A 92 32.06 -14.51 21.57
CA THR A 92 32.47 -15.69 22.32
C THR A 92 33.99 -15.80 22.18
N THR A 93 34.72 -14.92 22.87
CA THR A 93 36.14 -15.15 23.16
C THR A 93 36.20 -16.32 24.15
N GLU A 94 36.40 -17.53 23.64
CA GLU A 94 36.85 -18.66 24.47
C GLU A 94 38.30 -18.40 24.90
N ALA A 95 38.44 -17.75 26.04
CA ALA A 95 39.67 -17.82 26.82
C ALA A 95 39.50 -18.92 27.87
N ASP A 96 40.10 -20.10 27.65
CA ASP A 96 40.75 -20.84 28.75
C ASP A 96 41.70 -21.94 28.25
N GLU A 97 42.70 -22.21 29.07
CA GLU A 97 44.01 -22.80 28.77
C GLU A 97 44.04 -24.33 28.53
N VAL A 98 45.01 -24.81 27.71
CA VAL A 98 45.59 -26.15 27.92
C VAL A 98 47.12 -26.13 27.82
N ASP A 99 47.69 -26.38 28.98
CA ASP A 99 49.06 -26.67 29.40
C ASP A 99 49.82 -27.69 28.52
N GLY A 100 51.15 -27.62 28.61
CA GLY A 100 52.11 -28.30 27.76
C GLY A 100 52.22 -29.81 27.93
N GLY A 101 52.91 -30.44 26.97
CA GLY A 101 53.18 -31.88 26.99
C GLY A 101 53.93 -32.35 25.75
N THR A 102 55.23 -32.06 25.68
CA THR A 102 56.17 -32.79 24.80
C THR A 102 56.48 -34.15 25.42
N PHE A 103 56.32 -35.22 24.65
CA PHE A 103 57.02 -36.49 24.85
C PHE A 103 57.72 -36.88 23.54
#